data_AF-A0A9D2MN19-F1
#
_entry.id   AF-A0A9D2MN19-F1
#
_cell.length_a   1.000
_cell.length_b   1.000
_cell.length_c   1.000
_cell.angle_alpha   90.00
_cell.angle_beta   90.00
_cell.angle_gamma   90.00
#
_symmetry.space_group_name_H-M   'P 1'
#
loop_
_entity.id
_entity.type
_entity.pdbx_description
1 polymer ?
#
loop_
_entity_poly.entity_id
_entity_poly.type
_entity_poly.pdbx_seq_one_letter_code
_entity_poly.pdbx_strand_id
1 'polypeptide(L)'
;NDSMDTCNKISKYMQKVGYECRIMGVPKTIDNDLNGTDHCPGFASAAKYIATSCAEVWQDAHVYDTGMVTVIEIMGRHAGWLAGSAALASVAGCGPDLVYLPEVDFDMDQFVKDVTDIYNKTGKCMVAVSEGIHYADGRFVSEAETSATDGFGHAQLGGLAVKLADIIKNKTGAKVRGIELSLLQRCGSHVGSKTDIDEAFLAGKTAVEAAVAGTTDKMVAFQCSREGGYKCETVLQPLDIVANFEKKVPREWINEAGNGVKQEFIDYVLPLIQGEANGPKEHSLPRFARLKKVLTTDM
;
A
#
# COMPACT_ATOMS: atom_id res chain seq x y z
N ASN A 1 -6.95 -5.64 12.63
CA ASN A 1 -6.96 -6.53 11.45
C ASN A 1 -7.99 -7.65 11.67
N ASP A 2 -9.03 -7.70 10.84
CA ASP A 2 -10.22 -8.54 11.08
C ASP A 2 -9.98 -10.04 10.96
N SER A 3 -9.07 -10.44 10.06
CA SER A 3 -8.74 -11.86 9.88
C SER A 3 -7.95 -12.40 11.08
N MET A 4 -7.01 -11.61 11.62
CA MET A 4 -6.25 -12.02 12.80
C MET A 4 -7.12 -12.06 14.06
N ASP A 5 -8.06 -11.12 14.22
CA ASP A 5 -9.06 -11.18 15.29
C ASP A 5 -9.97 -12.42 15.17
N THR A 6 -10.39 -12.75 13.95
CA THR A 6 -11.16 -13.98 13.67
C THR A 6 -10.36 -15.24 14.05
N CYS A 7 -9.10 -15.33 13.63
CA CYS A 7 -8.20 -16.43 14.01
C CYS A 7 -8.06 -16.54 15.54
N ASN A 8 -7.88 -15.41 16.24
CA ASN A 8 -7.78 -15.39 17.70
C ASN A 8 -9.06 -15.94 18.34
N LYS A 9 -10.23 -15.42 17.96
CA LYS A 9 -11.53 -15.83 18.52
C LYS A 9 -11.81 -17.31 18.28
N ILE A 10 -11.55 -17.82 17.07
CA ILE A 10 -11.73 -19.25 16.75
C ILE A 10 -10.74 -20.10 17.55
N SER A 11 -9.47 -19.70 17.64
CA SER A 11 -8.43 -20.39 18.43
C SER A 11 -8.86 -20.57 19.89
N LYS A 12 -9.31 -19.48 20.54
CA LYS A 12 -9.80 -19.53 21.93
C LYS A 12 -11.05 -20.38 22.08
N TYR A 13 -11.97 -20.33 21.11
CA TYR A 13 -13.18 -21.13 21.13
C TYR A 13 -12.87 -22.63 21.05
N MET A 14 -12.03 -23.07 20.10
CA MET A 14 -11.66 -24.48 19.92
C MET A 14 -10.99 -25.05 21.18
N GLN A 15 -10.11 -24.28 21.81
CA GLN A 15 -9.50 -24.65 23.10
C GLN A 15 -10.55 -24.79 24.21
N LYS A 16 -11.47 -23.83 24.31
CA LYS A 16 -12.54 -23.82 25.32
C LYS A 16 -13.46 -25.04 25.21
N VAL A 17 -13.78 -25.48 24.00
CA VAL A 17 -14.67 -26.64 23.77
C VAL A 17 -13.93 -27.98 23.73
N GLY A 18 -12.60 -27.97 23.89
CA GLY A 18 -11.77 -29.18 23.85
C GLY A 18 -11.71 -29.86 22.48
N TYR A 19 -11.92 -29.10 21.39
CA TYR A 19 -11.82 -29.62 20.03
C TYR A 19 -10.40 -29.44 19.51
N GLU A 20 -9.74 -30.54 19.14
CA GLU A 20 -8.38 -30.49 18.64
C GLU A 20 -8.33 -29.91 17.21
N CYS A 21 -8.14 -28.60 17.12
CA CYS A 21 -7.95 -27.89 15.86
C CYS A 21 -6.84 -26.84 16.03
N ARG A 22 -5.88 -26.82 15.10
CA ARG A 22 -4.79 -25.83 15.10
C ARG A 22 -5.19 -24.65 14.24
N ILE A 23 -5.10 -23.45 14.80
CA ILE A 23 -5.44 -22.19 14.13
C ILE A 23 -4.19 -21.33 14.03
N MET A 24 -3.80 -21.01 12.79
CA MET A 24 -2.64 -20.19 12.47
C MET A 24 -3.06 -19.00 11.61
N GLY A 25 -2.52 -17.82 11.91
CA GLY A 25 -2.64 -16.62 11.10
C GLY A 25 -1.54 -16.54 10.03
N VAL A 26 -1.91 -16.15 8.81
CA VAL A 26 -0.97 -15.79 7.74
C VAL A 26 -1.13 -14.30 7.45
N PRO A 27 -0.07 -13.48 7.56
CA PRO A 27 -0.17 -12.03 7.40
C PRO A 27 -0.52 -11.70 5.95
N LYS A 28 -1.46 -10.77 5.75
CA LYS A 28 -1.86 -10.30 4.42
C LYS A 28 -2.50 -8.92 4.51
N THR A 29 -1.92 -7.93 3.86
CA THR A 29 -2.49 -6.59 3.66
C THR A 29 -1.59 -5.83 2.71
N ILE A 30 -2.18 -5.13 1.74
CA ILE A 30 -1.40 -4.22 0.88
C ILE A 30 -1.09 -2.91 1.60
N ASP A 31 -1.86 -2.56 2.63
CA ASP A 31 -1.72 -1.31 3.36
C ASP A 31 -0.51 -1.33 4.30
N ASN A 32 0.13 -2.50 4.48
CA ASN A 32 1.32 -2.70 5.32
C ASN A 32 1.12 -2.28 6.79
N ASP A 33 -0.12 -2.41 7.26
CA ASP A 33 -0.63 -1.83 8.50
C ASP A 33 -0.69 -2.85 9.65
N LEU A 34 -0.22 -4.08 9.43
CA LEU A 34 -0.22 -5.12 10.45
C LEU A 34 0.93 -4.91 11.45
N ASN A 35 0.58 -4.78 12.74
CA ASN A 35 1.58 -4.68 13.79
C ASN A 35 2.28 -6.02 14.07
N GLY A 36 3.52 -5.96 14.56
CA GLY A 36 4.29 -7.15 14.95
C GLY A 36 5.01 -7.89 13.80
N THR A 37 4.99 -7.35 12.58
CA THR A 37 5.74 -7.84 11.42
C THR A 37 6.51 -6.69 10.74
N ASP A 38 7.67 -6.98 10.15
CA ASP A 38 8.44 -5.98 9.40
C ASP A 38 7.62 -5.43 8.23
N HIS A 39 6.96 -6.28 7.45
CA HIS A 39 6.05 -5.87 6.39
C HIS A 39 4.98 -6.95 6.17
N CYS A 40 4.08 -6.69 5.23
CA CYS A 40 2.95 -7.58 4.93
C CYS A 40 3.00 -8.09 3.49
N PRO A 41 2.72 -9.39 3.25
CA PRO A 41 2.57 -9.93 1.91
C PRO A 41 1.53 -9.16 1.08
N GLY A 42 1.94 -8.79 -0.13
CA GLY A 42 1.18 -8.00 -1.10
C GLY A 42 1.53 -6.51 -1.12
N PHE A 43 2.03 -5.95 0.00
CA PHE A 43 2.43 -4.54 0.05
C PHE A 43 3.54 -4.24 -0.96
N ALA A 44 4.59 -5.05 -0.97
CA ALA A 44 5.77 -4.74 -1.75
C ALA A 44 5.53 -4.88 -3.27
N SER A 45 4.67 -5.79 -3.72
CA SER A 45 4.21 -5.80 -5.11
C SER A 45 3.37 -4.58 -5.46
N ALA A 46 2.50 -4.12 -4.56
CA ALA A 46 1.71 -2.90 -4.77
C ALA A 46 2.61 -1.65 -4.80
N ALA A 47 3.58 -1.56 -3.89
CA ALA A 47 4.61 -0.53 -3.86
C ALA A 47 5.42 -0.48 -5.17
N LYS A 48 5.83 -1.65 -5.69
CA LYS A 48 6.53 -1.76 -6.97
C LYS A 48 5.67 -1.26 -8.13
N TYR A 49 4.39 -1.64 -8.16
CA TYR A 49 3.44 -1.13 -9.16
C TYR A 49 3.34 0.39 -9.09
N ILE A 50 3.10 0.95 -7.90
CA ILE A 50 2.93 2.40 -7.68
C ILE A 50 4.17 3.17 -8.14
N ALA A 51 5.36 2.74 -7.70
CA ALA A 51 6.63 3.37 -8.08
C ALA A 51 6.85 3.32 -9.59
N THR A 52 6.59 2.16 -10.23
CA THR A 52 6.75 1.99 -11.68
C THR A 52 5.79 2.90 -12.45
N SER A 53 4.50 2.90 -12.07
CA SER A 53 3.50 3.75 -12.71
C SER A 53 3.80 5.23 -12.52
N CYS A 54 4.28 5.66 -11.35
CA CYS A 54 4.69 7.05 -11.14
C CYS A 54 5.88 7.42 -12.04
N ALA A 55 6.86 6.54 -12.20
CA ALA A 55 7.99 6.78 -13.10
C ALA A 55 7.54 6.90 -14.57
N GLU A 56 6.61 6.06 -15.01
CA GLU A 56 6.04 6.11 -16.36
C GLU A 56 5.22 7.39 -16.60
N VAL A 57 4.39 7.78 -15.63
CA VAL A 57 3.62 9.03 -15.67
C VAL A 57 4.53 10.25 -15.67
N TRP A 58 5.63 10.22 -14.90
CA TRP A 58 6.63 11.27 -14.91
C TRP A 58 7.23 11.43 -16.31
N GLN A 59 7.59 10.33 -16.98
CA GLN A 59 8.12 10.36 -18.34
C GLN A 59 7.10 10.95 -19.33
N ASP A 60 5.83 10.52 -19.26
CA ASP A 60 4.75 11.08 -20.09
C ASP A 60 4.58 12.60 -19.86
N ALA A 61 4.62 13.06 -18.62
CA ALA A 61 4.52 14.49 -18.32
C ALA A 61 5.73 15.29 -18.87
N HIS A 62 6.90 14.67 -19.01
CA HIS A 62 8.12 15.33 -19.42
C HIS A 62 8.33 15.41 -20.93
N VAL A 63 7.69 14.57 -21.75
CA VAL A 63 7.81 14.62 -23.22
C VAL A 63 7.11 15.81 -23.86
N TYR A 64 6.23 16.51 -23.13
CA TYR A 64 5.51 17.68 -23.64
C TYR A 64 6.16 19.00 -23.23
N ASP A 65 6.18 19.97 -24.13
CA ASP A 65 6.61 21.36 -23.86
C ASP A 65 5.55 22.16 -23.07
N THR A 66 4.29 21.74 -23.16
CA THR A 66 3.21 22.36 -22.38
C THR A 66 3.31 21.92 -20.93
N GLY A 67 3.39 22.90 -20.02
CA GLY A 67 3.38 22.63 -18.59
C GLY A 67 2.15 21.86 -18.11
N MET A 68 2.32 21.02 -17.10
CA MET A 68 1.27 20.14 -16.58
C MET A 68 1.39 19.90 -15.08
N VAL A 69 0.25 19.83 -14.40
CA VAL A 69 0.16 19.26 -13.05
C VAL A 69 -0.56 17.90 -13.10
N THR A 70 0.07 16.86 -12.58
CA THR A 70 -0.51 15.52 -12.49
C THR A 70 -0.70 15.14 -11.03
N VAL A 71 -1.93 14.75 -10.64
CA VAL A 71 -2.26 14.25 -9.31
C VAL A 71 -2.58 12.75 -9.41
N ILE A 72 -1.85 11.92 -8.67
CA ILE A 72 -2.00 10.47 -8.64
C ILE A 72 -2.58 10.06 -7.28
N GLU A 73 -3.82 9.57 -7.29
CA GLU A 73 -4.51 9.03 -6.12
C GLU A 73 -4.18 7.54 -5.94
N ILE A 74 -3.75 7.21 -4.72
CA ILE A 74 -3.17 5.93 -4.32
C ILE A 74 -3.95 5.41 -3.11
N MET A 75 -4.15 4.08 -3.02
CA MET A 75 -4.86 3.48 -1.89
C MET A 75 -4.10 3.70 -0.58
N GLY A 76 -4.80 3.57 0.56
CA GLY A 76 -4.19 3.62 1.89
C GLY A 76 -4.96 4.53 2.83
N ARG A 77 -6.17 4.11 3.21
CA ARG A 77 -7.12 4.92 4.00
C ARG A 77 -6.54 5.47 5.30
N HIS A 78 -5.85 4.64 6.07
CA HIS A 78 -5.44 4.98 7.44
C HIS A 78 -3.90 5.00 7.64
N ALA A 79 -3.16 4.47 6.67
CA ALA A 79 -1.69 4.45 6.64
C ALA A 79 -1.15 4.77 5.24
N GLY A 80 -0.06 5.55 5.19
CA GLY A 80 0.52 6.10 3.97
C GLY A 80 1.54 5.24 3.26
N TRP A 81 1.67 3.95 3.61
CA TRP A 81 2.73 3.09 3.06
C TRP A 81 2.69 2.96 1.53
N LEU A 82 1.49 2.83 0.95
CA LEU A 82 1.30 2.75 -0.49
C LEU A 82 1.60 4.10 -1.17
N ALA A 83 1.00 5.20 -0.69
CA ALA A 83 1.24 6.54 -1.25
C ALA A 83 2.72 6.97 -1.12
N GLY A 84 3.36 6.68 0.02
CA GLY A 84 4.79 6.90 0.23
C GLY A 84 5.66 6.14 -0.76
N SER A 85 5.19 4.97 -1.23
CA SER A 85 5.93 4.16 -2.20
C SER A 85 6.07 4.82 -3.58
N ALA A 86 5.25 5.83 -3.90
CA ALA A 86 5.45 6.66 -5.10
C ALA A 86 6.82 7.34 -5.12
N ALA A 87 7.38 7.68 -3.95
CA ALA A 87 8.68 8.32 -3.85
C ALA A 87 9.84 7.44 -4.32
N LEU A 88 9.68 6.10 -4.38
CA LEU A 88 10.72 5.21 -4.90
C LEU A 88 11.04 5.47 -6.36
N ALA A 89 10.09 6.03 -7.12
CA ALA A 89 10.33 6.46 -8.50
C ALA A 89 11.45 7.53 -8.59
N SER A 90 11.70 8.28 -7.52
CA SER A 90 12.81 9.24 -7.41
C SER A 90 14.18 8.59 -7.44
N VAL A 91 14.31 7.31 -7.04
CA VAL A 91 15.57 6.55 -7.14
C VAL A 91 16.02 6.42 -8.60
N ALA A 92 15.06 6.39 -9.53
CA ALA A 92 15.30 6.40 -10.98
C ALA A 92 15.29 7.81 -11.58
N GLY A 93 15.18 8.87 -10.76
CA GLY A 93 15.07 10.26 -11.21
C GLY A 93 13.68 10.67 -11.73
N CYS A 94 12.65 9.82 -11.56
CA CYS A 94 11.31 10.00 -12.12
C CYS A 94 10.23 10.12 -11.01
N GLY A 95 10.57 10.75 -9.90
CA GLY A 95 9.74 10.81 -8.70
C GLY A 95 8.66 11.89 -8.74
N PRO A 96 7.60 11.77 -7.92
CA PRO A 96 6.70 12.88 -7.67
C PRO A 96 7.43 14.01 -6.93
N ASP A 97 7.03 15.25 -7.19
CA ASP A 97 7.56 16.42 -6.50
C ASP A 97 6.97 16.55 -5.09
N LEU A 98 5.74 16.05 -4.88
CA LEU A 98 5.02 16.10 -3.61
C LEU A 98 4.37 14.75 -3.30
N VAL A 99 4.39 14.34 -2.02
CA VAL A 99 3.75 13.13 -1.52
C VAL A 99 2.96 13.44 -0.25
N TYR A 100 1.64 13.26 -0.30
CA TYR A 100 0.74 13.52 0.83
C TYR A 100 0.20 12.21 1.42
N LEU A 101 0.42 12.04 2.72
CA LEU A 101 0.11 10.84 3.47
C LEU A 101 -0.98 11.10 4.53
N PRO A 102 -1.79 10.10 4.92
CA PRO A 102 -2.81 10.23 5.95
C PRO A 102 -2.24 10.45 7.36
N GLU A 103 -0.94 10.31 7.57
CA GLU A 103 -0.30 10.59 8.87
C GLU A 103 -0.14 12.08 9.20
N VAL A 104 -0.39 12.97 8.24
CA VAL A 104 -0.29 14.43 8.43
C VAL A 104 -1.60 15.09 8.00
N ASP A 105 -2.10 16.01 8.84
CA ASP A 105 -3.28 16.81 8.52
C ASP A 105 -3.08 17.57 7.21
N PHE A 106 -4.02 17.40 6.29
CA PHE A 106 -4.03 18.05 5.00
C PHE A 106 -4.58 19.48 5.12
N ASP A 107 -3.86 20.44 4.53
CA ASP A 107 -4.30 21.81 4.38
C ASP A 107 -4.41 22.15 2.89
N MET A 108 -5.61 22.54 2.45
CA MET A 108 -5.90 22.79 1.04
C MET A 108 -5.16 24.03 0.51
N ASP A 109 -5.02 25.08 1.31
CA ASP A 109 -4.36 26.31 0.89
C ASP A 109 -2.84 26.08 0.77
N GLN A 110 -2.26 25.33 1.71
CA GLN A 110 -0.86 24.91 1.64
C GLN A 110 -0.61 23.99 0.45
N PHE A 111 -1.49 23.02 0.18
CA PHE A 111 -1.42 22.17 -0.99
C PHE A 111 -1.40 22.98 -2.30
N VAL A 112 -2.34 23.93 -2.44
CA VAL A 112 -2.40 24.82 -3.61
C VAL A 112 -1.10 25.62 -3.74
N LYS A 113 -0.57 26.13 -2.62
CA LYS A 113 0.68 26.89 -2.60
C LYS A 113 1.86 26.03 -3.04
N ASP A 114 2.04 24.84 -2.47
CA ASP A 114 3.16 23.95 -2.77
C ASP A 114 3.18 23.55 -4.25
N VAL A 115 2.02 23.16 -4.80
CA VAL A 115 1.87 22.83 -6.21
C VAL A 115 2.16 24.03 -7.11
N THR A 116 1.64 25.21 -6.75
CA THR A 116 1.82 26.44 -7.54
C THR A 116 3.28 26.88 -7.55
N ASP A 117 3.97 26.81 -6.42
CA ASP A 117 5.38 27.20 -6.30
C ASP A 117 6.29 26.31 -7.17
N ILE A 118 6.03 25.00 -7.17
CA ILE A 118 6.77 24.04 -8.00
C ILE A 118 6.45 24.28 -9.47
N TYR A 119 5.17 24.35 -9.83
CA TYR A 119 4.73 24.58 -11.21
C TYR A 119 5.29 25.88 -11.79
N ASN A 120 5.32 26.98 -11.03
CA ASN A 120 5.88 28.25 -11.49
C ASN A 120 7.40 28.17 -11.74
N LYS A 121 8.11 27.29 -11.02
CA LYS A 121 9.56 27.12 -11.14
C LYS A 121 9.96 26.20 -12.29
N THR A 122 9.22 25.11 -12.49
CA THR A 122 9.60 24.00 -13.38
C THR A 122 8.69 23.87 -14.60
N GLY A 123 7.51 24.50 -14.58
CA GLY A 123 6.43 24.28 -15.52
C GLY A 123 5.70 22.94 -15.34
N LYS A 124 6.11 22.08 -14.40
CA LYS A 124 5.58 20.71 -14.23
C LYS A 124 5.52 20.33 -12.75
N CYS A 125 4.46 19.67 -12.32
CA CYS A 125 4.35 19.17 -10.94
C CYS A 125 3.64 17.83 -10.93
N MET A 126 4.24 16.80 -10.35
CA MET A 126 3.60 15.51 -10.10
C MET A 126 3.37 15.33 -8.60
N VAL A 127 2.13 15.04 -8.21
CA VAL A 127 1.73 14.82 -6.82
C VAL A 127 1.24 13.39 -6.66
N ALA A 128 1.77 12.69 -5.66
CA ALA A 128 1.21 11.45 -5.17
C ALA A 128 0.40 11.73 -3.89
N VAL A 129 -0.83 11.23 -3.82
CA VAL A 129 -1.73 11.49 -2.68
C VAL A 129 -2.43 10.21 -2.27
N SER A 130 -2.45 9.93 -0.96
CA SER A 130 -3.30 8.87 -0.43
C SER A 130 -4.78 9.26 -0.53
N GLU A 131 -5.64 8.31 -0.90
CA GLU A 131 -7.10 8.43 -0.78
C GLU A 131 -7.56 8.78 0.65
N GLY A 132 -6.72 8.48 1.63
CA GLY A 132 -6.94 8.64 3.06
C GLY A 132 -6.53 9.99 3.65
N ILE A 133 -6.08 10.96 2.86
CA ILE A 133 -5.76 12.29 3.42
C ILE A 133 -7.02 12.92 4.05
N HIS A 134 -6.81 13.58 5.19
CA HIS A 134 -7.87 14.16 5.99
C HIS A 134 -7.48 15.55 6.49
N TYR A 135 -8.47 16.40 6.73
CA TYR A 135 -8.25 17.68 7.39
C TYR A 135 -7.97 17.48 8.89
N ALA A 136 -7.55 18.54 9.58
CA ALA A 136 -7.29 18.54 11.02
C ALA A 136 -8.51 18.18 11.89
N ASP A 137 -9.73 18.28 11.35
CA ASP A 137 -10.96 17.83 12.01
C ASP A 137 -11.29 16.35 11.78
N GLY A 138 -10.40 15.61 11.10
CA GLY A 138 -10.51 14.18 10.82
C GLY A 138 -11.40 13.83 9.63
N ARG A 139 -12.05 14.79 8.97
CA ARG A 139 -12.84 14.52 7.76
C ARG A 139 -11.93 14.21 6.58
N PHE A 140 -12.22 13.13 5.85
CA PHE A 140 -11.48 12.83 4.62
C PHE A 140 -11.71 13.91 3.57
N VAL A 141 -10.69 14.22 2.79
CA VAL A 141 -10.78 15.24 1.74
C VAL A 141 -11.71 14.80 0.59
N SER A 142 -11.79 13.49 0.36
CA SER A 142 -12.64 12.84 -0.64
C SER A 142 -14.12 12.75 -0.23
N GLU A 143 -14.43 12.69 1.07
CA GLU A 143 -15.79 12.50 1.61
C GLU A 143 -16.74 13.69 1.40
N ALA A 144 -16.27 14.80 0.85
CA ALA A 144 -17.05 16.03 0.84
C ALA A 144 -18.32 16.01 -0.05
N GLU A 145 -18.62 14.96 -0.84
CA GLU A 145 -19.81 14.97 -1.72
C GLU A 145 -20.67 13.69 -1.88
N THR A 146 -20.30 12.49 -1.40
CA THR A 146 -21.19 11.31 -1.60
C THR A 146 -21.05 10.26 -0.50
N SER A 147 -21.96 10.29 0.47
CA SER A 147 -22.10 9.30 1.53
C SER A 147 -22.72 7.99 1.02
N ALA A 148 -21.89 7.07 0.53
CA ALA A 148 -22.22 5.65 0.45
C ALA A 148 -21.25 4.88 1.36
N THR A 149 -21.77 4.16 2.36
CA THR A 149 -20.99 3.28 3.23
C THR A 149 -20.98 1.86 2.68
N ASP A 150 -19.86 1.15 2.74
CA ASP A 150 -19.80 -0.28 2.41
C ASP A 150 -20.45 -1.16 3.50
N GLY A 151 -20.46 -2.47 3.28
CA GLY A 151 -21.06 -3.46 4.20
C GLY A 151 -20.38 -3.56 5.58
N PHE A 152 -19.24 -2.89 5.79
CA PHE A 152 -18.53 -2.79 7.06
C PHE A 152 -18.66 -1.41 7.71
N GLY A 153 -19.36 -0.47 7.06
CA GLY A 153 -19.58 0.89 7.56
C GLY A 153 -18.48 1.89 7.18
N HIS A 154 -17.56 1.54 6.27
CA HIS A 154 -16.55 2.48 5.80
C HIS A 154 -17.11 3.34 4.66
N ALA A 155 -16.86 4.67 4.69
CA ALA A 155 -17.28 5.57 3.62
C ALA A 155 -16.55 5.26 2.31
N GLN A 156 -17.23 5.17 1.18
CA GLN A 156 -16.61 4.90 -0.11
C GLN A 156 -15.69 6.06 -0.53
N LEU A 157 -14.40 5.76 -0.76
CA LEU A 157 -13.40 6.73 -1.24
C LEU A 157 -13.24 6.59 -2.76
N GLY A 158 -12.88 7.70 -3.43
CA GLY A 158 -12.60 7.77 -4.86
C GLY A 158 -12.78 9.19 -5.41
N GLY A 159 -12.11 9.52 -6.53
CA GLY A 159 -12.24 10.81 -7.21
C GLY A 159 -11.47 11.98 -6.57
N LEU A 160 -10.63 11.72 -5.58
CA LEU A 160 -9.79 12.72 -4.93
C LEU A 160 -8.80 13.36 -5.93
N ALA A 161 -8.15 12.56 -6.78
CA ALA A 161 -7.20 13.07 -7.76
C ALA A 161 -7.83 14.09 -8.71
N VAL A 162 -9.03 13.80 -9.21
CA VAL A 162 -9.76 14.70 -10.13
C VAL A 162 -10.14 15.98 -9.40
N LYS A 163 -10.67 15.88 -8.19
CA LYS A 163 -11.03 17.05 -7.37
C LYS A 163 -9.84 17.97 -7.12
N LEU A 164 -8.71 17.42 -6.67
CA LEU A 164 -7.50 18.21 -6.42
C LEU A 164 -6.95 18.82 -7.72
N ALA A 165 -6.93 18.06 -8.81
CA ALA A 165 -6.52 18.56 -10.12
C ALA A 165 -7.40 19.74 -10.58
N ASP A 166 -8.72 19.65 -10.45
CA ASP A 166 -9.64 20.73 -10.82
C ASP A 166 -9.47 21.99 -9.97
N ILE A 167 -9.19 21.84 -8.68
CA ILE A 167 -8.84 22.97 -7.80
C ILE A 167 -7.59 23.68 -8.31
N ILE A 168 -6.52 22.93 -8.64
CA ILE A 168 -5.28 23.49 -9.19
C ILE A 168 -5.54 24.18 -10.54
N LYS A 169 -6.32 23.57 -11.43
CA LYS A 169 -6.69 24.15 -12.72
C LYS A 169 -7.38 25.51 -12.55
N ASN A 170 -8.35 25.59 -11.65
CA ASN A 170 -9.11 26.81 -11.39
C ASN A 170 -8.25 27.92 -10.77
N LYS A 171 -7.21 27.56 -10.00
CA LYS A 171 -6.31 28.53 -9.36
C LYS A 171 -5.18 29.00 -10.27
N THR A 172 -4.65 28.12 -11.12
CA THR A 172 -3.41 28.38 -11.88
C THR A 172 -3.62 28.51 -13.39
N GLY A 173 -4.74 28.00 -13.92
CA GLY A 173 -4.95 27.85 -15.36
C GLY A 173 -4.09 26.77 -16.03
N ALA A 174 -3.31 26.01 -15.25
CA ALA A 174 -2.45 24.95 -15.77
C ALA A 174 -3.26 23.83 -16.43
N LYS A 175 -2.64 23.11 -17.38
CA LYS A 175 -3.16 21.82 -17.81
C LYS A 175 -3.01 20.85 -16.63
N VAL A 176 -4.10 20.16 -16.28
CA VAL A 176 -4.10 19.21 -15.16
C VAL A 176 -4.52 17.82 -15.60
N ARG A 177 -4.09 16.82 -14.83
CA ARG A 177 -4.52 15.43 -14.96
C ARG A 177 -4.68 14.79 -13.59
N GLY A 178 -5.86 14.26 -13.30
CA GLY A 178 -6.08 13.34 -12.19
C GLY A 178 -5.94 11.90 -12.67
N ILE A 179 -5.21 11.06 -11.95
CA ILE A 179 -5.06 9.62 -12.19
C ILE A 179 -5.41 8.89 -10.90
N GLU A 180 -6.41 8.02 -10.94
CA GLU A 180 -6.72 7.11 -9.83
C GLU A 180 -6.15 5.73 -10.16
N LEU A 181 -5.18 5.24 -9.38
CA LEU A 181 -4.64 3.89 -9.61
C LEU A 181 -5.67 2.81 -9.25
N SER A 182 -6.51 3.09 -8.25
CA SER A 182 -7.64 2.27 -7.84
C SER A 182 -7.24 0.79 -7.70
N LEU A 183 -8.02 -0.13 -8.28
CA LEU A 183 -7.79 -1.57 -8.22
C LEU A 183 -6.45 -2.04 -8.81
N LEU A 184 -5.86 -1.33 -9.78
CA LEU A 184 -4.71 -1.83 -10.52
C LEU A 184 -3.48 -2.03 -9.62
N GLN A 185 -3.31 -1.16 -8.62
CA GLN A 185 -2.18 -1.25 -7.69
C GLN A 185 -2.18 -2.50 -6.82
N ARG A 186 -3.34 -3.15 -6.61
CA ARG A 186 -3.45 -4.39 -5.82
C ARG A 186 -3.61 -5.66 -6.66
N CYS A 187 -3.70 -5.53 -7.97
CA CYS A 187 -3.82 -6.68 -8.89
C CYS A 187 -2.77 -6.69 -10.03
N GLY A 188 -1.76 -5.82 -9.96
CA GLY A 188 -0.66 -5.70 -10.92
C GLY A 188 0.36 -6.84 -10.89
N SER A 189 -0.08 -8.11 -10.95
CA SER A 189 0.82 -9.28 -10.84
C SER A 189 1.91 -9.36 -11.92
N HIS A 190 1.70 -8.68 -13.05
CA HIS A 190 2.66 -8.59 -14.15
C HIS A 190 3.94 -7.82 -13.79
N VAL A 191 3.89 -6.96 -12.77
CA VAL A 191 5.01 -6.16 -12.24
C VAL A 191 5.23 -6.47 -10.75
N GLY A 192 4.83 -7.65 -10.29
CA GLY A 192 5.00 -8.05 -8.89
C GLY A 192 6.47 -8.05 -8.45
N SER A 193 6.71 -7.82 -7.16
CA SER A 193 8.02 -7.95 -6.55
C SER A 193 8.35 -9.42 -6.36
N LYS A 194 9.54 -9.86 -6.78
CA LYS A 194 9.98 -11.23 -6.52
C LYS A 194 10.13 -11.48 -5.01
N THR A 195 10.70 -10.53 -4.28
CA THR A 195 10.85 -10.61 -2.82
C THR A 195 9.50 -10.86 -2.15
N ASP A 196 8.48 -10.07 -2.51
CA ASP A 196 7.12 -10.21 -1.96
C ASP A 196 6.50 -11.57 -2.29
N ILE A 197 6.67 -12.06 -3.51
CA ILE A 197 6.15 -13.37 -3.93
C ILE A 197 6.81 -14.51 -3.14
N ASP A 198 8.14 -14.48 -3.00
CA ASP A 198 8.89 -15.50 -2.29
C ASP A 198 8.56 -15.49 -0.79
N GLU A 199 8.45 -14.31 -0.18
CA GLU A 199 8.11 -14.14 1.23
C GLU A 199 6.65 -14.52 1.51
N ALA A 200 5.69 -14.15 0.64
CA ALA A 200 4.31 -14.59 0.75
C ALA A 200 4.18 -16.12 0.73
N PHE A 201 4.93 -16.80 -0.15
CA PHE A 201 4.99 -18.26 -0.19
C PHE A 201 5.60 -18.82 1.10
N LEU A 202 6.70 -18.24 1.57
CA LEU A 202 7.38 -18.64 2.81
C LEU A 202 6.47 -18.52 4.03
N ALA A 203 5.65 -17.46 4.12
CA ALA A 203 4.69 -17.29 5.20
C ALA A 203 3.63 -18.40 5.22
N GLY A 204 3.05 -18.72 4.06
CA GLY A 204 2.08 -19.80 3.93
C GLY A 204 2.67 -21.17 4.29
N LYS A 205 3.88 -21.46 3.78
CA LYS A 205 4.63 -22.68 4.11
C LYS A 205 4.89 -22.79 5.62
N THR A 206 5.44 -21.73 6.22
CA THR A 206 5.78 -21.69 7.66
C THR A 206 4.56 -21.92 8.53
N ALA A 207 3.41 -21.34 8.18
CA ALA A 207 2.17 -21.51 8.94
C ALA A 207 1.71 -22.97 8.98
N VAL A 208 1.78 -23.68 7.84
CA VAL A 208 1.43 -25.10 7.75
C VAL A 208 2.41 -25.97 8.54
N GLU A 209 3.72 -25.75 8.36
CA GLU A 209 4.76 -26.49 9.09
C GLU A 209 4.61 -26.32 10.61
N ALA A 210 4.36 -25.09 11.08
CA ALA A 210 4.13 -24.80 12.49
C ALA A 210 2.85 -25.48 13.02
N ALA A 211 1.75 -25.46 12.26
CA ALA A 211 0.51 -26.13 12.63
C ALA A 211 0.69 -27.66 12.76
N VAL A 212 1.39 -28.28 11.81
CA VAL A 212 1.69 -29.72 11.81
C VAL A 212 2.61 -30.08 13.00
N ALA A 213 3.54 -29.20 13.37
CA ALA A 213 4.36 -29.34 14.57
C ALA A 213 3.58 -29.12 15.88
N GLY A 214 2.27 -28.86 15.82
CA GLY A 214 1.40 -28.72 16.98
C GLY A 214 1.18 -27.29 17.45
N THR A 215 1.72 -26.29 16.76
CA THR A 215 1.52 -24.88 17.10
C THR A 215 0.11 -24.43 16.76
N THR A 216 -0.47 -23.58 17.60
CA THR A 216 -1.74 -22.90 17.37
C THR A 216 -1.67 -21.52 18.02
N ASP A 217 -2.64 -20.65 17.73
CA ASP A 217 -2.78 -19.35 18.38
C ASP A 217 -1.64 -18.36 18.05
N LYS A 218 -1.02 -18.55 16.88
CA LYS A 218 0.09 -17.75 16.39
C LYS A 218 -0.16 -17.27 14.98
N MET A 219 0.45 -16.14 14.64
CA MET A 219 0.59 -15.63 13.29
C MET A 219 2.06 -15.73 12.85
N VAL A 220 2.30 -16.08 11.60
CA VAL A 220 3.62 -15.89 10.99
C VAL A 220 3.90 -14.39 10.84
N ALA A 221 5.10 -13.94 11.15
CA ALA A 221 5.54 -12.57 10.97
C ALA A 221 6.95 -12.55 10.37
N PHE A 222 7.34 -11.41 9.83
CA PHE A 222 8.66 -11.19 9.26
C PHE A 222 9.54 -10.39 10.20
N GLN A 223 10.76 -10.87 10.41
CA GLN A 223 11.83 -10.13 11.05
C GLN A 223 12.94 -9.94 10.02
N CYS A 224 13.15 -8.70 9.59
CA CYS A 224 14.12 -8.40 8.56
C CYS A 224 15.27 -7.53 9.09
N SER A 225 16.46 -7.73 8.54
CA SER A 225 17.62 -6.86 8.72
C SER A 225 18.00 -6.24 7.38
N ARG A 226 18.46 -5.00 7.41
CA ARG A 226 18.96 -4.24 6.26
C ARG A 226 20.46 -3.95 6.38
N GLU A 227 21.11 -4.41 7.45
CA GLU A 227 22.56 -4.23 7.67
C GLU A 227 23.38 -5.20 6.80
N GLY A 228 24.24 -4.66 5.94
CA GLY A 228 25.07 -5.47 5.04
C GLY A 228 24.29 -6.19 3.93
N GLY A 229 23.06 -5.76 3.67
CA GLY A 229 22.13 -6.36 2.70
C GLY A 229 20.80 -6.76 3.35
N TYR A 230 19.76 -6.87 2.52
CA TYR A 230 18.43 -7.28 2.99
C TYR A 230 18.38 -8.79 3.27
N LYS A 231 17.94 -9.14 4.47
CA LYS A 231 17.67 -10.51 4.90
C LYS A 231 16.36 -10.52 5.65
N CYS A 232 15.53 -11.54 5.42
CA CYS A 232 14.30 -11.68 6.17
C CYS A 232 14.05 -13.14 6.60
N GLU A 233 13.58 -13.30 7.82
CA GLU A 233 13.28 -14.58 8.44
C GLU A 233 11.83 -14.57 8.98
N THR A 234 11.22 -15.76 9.05
CA THR A 234 9.90 -15.92 9.64
C THR A 234 9.99 -16.17 11.15
N VAL A 235 9.12 -15.51 11.89
CA VAL A 235 8.93 -15.71 13.34
C VAL A 235 7.44 -15.93 13.63
N LEU A 236 7.12 -16.42 14.83
CA LEU A 236 5.73 -16.65 15.25
C LEU A 236 5.33 -15.68 16.36
N GLN A 237 4.32 -14.86 16.09
CA GLN A 237 3.77 -13.89 17.03
C GLN A 237 2.43 -14.37 17.61
N PRO A 238 2.13 -14.12 18.90
CA PRO A 238 0.80 -14.30 19.46
C PRO A 238 -0.29 -13.56 18.66
N LEU A 239 -1.47 -14.16 18.47
CA LEU A 239 -2.56 -13.49 17.72
C LEU A 239 -3.16 -12.27 18.45
N ASP A 240 -3.11 -12.25 19.79
CA ASP A 240 -3.67 -11.18 20.62
C ASP A 240 -2.90 -9.85 20.52
N ILE A 241 -1.57 -9.89 20.33
CA ILE A 241 -0.76 -8.68 20.14
C ILE A 241 -0.93 -8.05 18.75
N VAL A 242 -1.37 -8.84 17.76
CA VAL A 242 -1.53 -8.39 16.37
C VAL A 242 -2.90 -7.77 16.12
N ALA A 243 -3.93 -8.19 16.85
CA ALA A 243 -5.33 -7.90 16.48
C ALA A 243 -5.72 -6.41 16.57
N ASN A 244 -5.02 -5.57 17.34
CA ASN A 244 -5.54 -4.27 17.80
C ASN A 244 -4.69 -3.03 17.47
N PHE A 245 -3.60 -3.18 16.72
CA PHE A 245 -2.71 -2.06 16.42
C PHE A 245 -2.49 -1.91 14.93
N GLU A 246 -2.58 -0.67 14.47
CA GLU A 246 -2.29 -0.29 13.09
C GLU A 246 -0.86 0.27 13.01
N LYS A 247 -0.06 -0.28 12.09
CA LYS A 247 1.29 0.20 11.80
C LYS A 247 1.21 1.36 10.81
N LYS A 248 1.48 2.58 11.27
CA LYS A 248 1.56 3.80 10.44
C LYS A 248 2.98 4.10 9.97
N VAL A 249 3.11 4.93 8.94
CA VAL A 249 4.40 5.51 8.55
C VAL A 249 4.91 6.38 9.70
N PRO A 250 6.13 6.16 10.22
CA PRO A 250 6.68 6.98 11.29
C PRO A 250 6.77 8.46 10.88
N ARG A 251 6.35 9.39 11.76
CA ARG A 251 6.35 10.83 11.45
C ARG A 251 7.74 11.35 11.11
N GLU A 252 8.77 10.76 11.72
CA GLU A 252 10.17 11.05 11.47
C GLU A 252 10.61 10.68 10.05
N TRP A 253 9.91 9.77 9.36
CA TRP A 253 10.15 9.41 7.95
C TRP A 253 9.41 10.31 6.97
N ILE A 254 8.61 11.26 7.46
CA ILE A 254 7.94 12.29 6.67
C ILE A 254 8.72 13.60 6.85
N ASN A 255 8.91 14.37 5.77
CA ASN A 255 9.62 15.64 5.83
C ASN A 255 8.92 16.65 6.78
N GLU A 256 9.62 17.71 7.16
CA GLU A 256 9.08 18.69 8.11
C GLU A 256 7.80 19.34 7.59
N ALA A 257 7.76 19.66 6.30
CA ALA A 257 6.61 20.25 5.61
C ALA A 257 5.39 19.32 5.49
N GLY A 258 5.52 18.01 5.72
CA GLY A 258 4.42 17.06 5.64
C GLY A 258 4.00 16.64 4.22
N ASN A 259 4.78 17.02 3.20
CA ASN A 259 4.44 16.86 1.78
C ASN A 259 5.50 16.02 1.01
N GLY A 260 6.24 15.18 1.73
CA GLY A 260 7.24 14.27 1.17
C GLY A 260 7.74 13.25 2.20
N VAL A 261 8.34 12.16 1.73
CA VAL A 261 9.01 11.16 2.57
C VAL A 261 10.52 11.34 2.55
N LYS A 262 11.20 10.89 3.60
CA LYS A 262 12.66 10.93 3.75
C LYS A 262 13.33 9.63 3.30
N GLN A 263 14.67 9.63 3.30
CA GLN A 263 15.48 8.50 2.86
C GLN A 263 15.20 7.22 3.66
N GLU A 264 14.86 7.33 4.95
CA GLU A 264 14.53 6.20 5.82
C GLU A 264 13.34 5.39 5.28
N PHE A 265 12.34 6.06 4.68
CA PHE A 265 11.23 5.39 4.03
C PHE A 265 11.71 4.60 2.80
N ILE A 266 12.56 5.24 1.97
CA ILE A 266 13.12 4.61 0.77
C ILE A 266 13.96 3.39 1.14
N ASP A 267 14.84 3.51 2.14
CA ASP A 267 15.70 2.43 2.62
C ASP A 267 14.90 1.25 3.18
N TYR A 268 13.73 1.53 3.77
CA TYR A 268 12.83 0.51 4.26
C TYR A 268 12.13 -0.26 3.12
N VAL A 269 11.57 0.44 2.13
CA VAL A 269 10.74 -0.18 1.06
C VAL A 269 11.57 -0.70 -0.11
N LEU A 270 12.68 -0.04 -0.47
CA LEU A 270 13.43 -0.36 -1.69
C LEU A 270 13.87 -1.83 -1.76
N PRO A 271 14.39 -2.47 -0.69
CA PRO A 271 14.73 -3.90 -0.76
C PRO A 271 13.53 -4.82 -0.97
N LEU A 272 12.34 -4.41 -0.54
CA LEU A 272 11.11 -5.20 -0.64
C LEU A 272 10.61 -5.28 -2.08
N ILE A 273 10.89 -4.29 -2.92
CA ILE A 273 10.41 -4.25 -4.32
C ILE A 273 11.34 -4.96 -5.32
N GLN A 274 12.38 -5.66 -4.85
CA GLN A 274 13.42 -6.17 -5.72
C GLN A 274 13.02 -7.45 -6.49
N GLY A 275 13.64 -7.62 -7.66
CA GLY A 275 13.44 -8.75 -8.56
C GLY A 275 12.11 -8.73 -9.32
N GLU A 276 11.97 -9.65 -10.29
CA GLU A 276 10.85 -9.66 -11.24
C GLU A 276 9.90 -10.84 -11.05
N ALA A 277 8.61 -10.58 -11.24
CA ALA A 277 7.59 -11.62 -11.33
C ALA A 277 7.80 -12.46 -12.61
N ASN A 278 7.99 -13.77 -12.45
CA ASN A 278 8.15 -14.72 -13.56
C ASN A 278 6.89 -15.56 -13.77
N GLY A 279 5.74 -14.89 -13.89
CA GLY A 279 4.45 -15.54 -14.13
C GLY A 279 4.28 -15.98 -15.58
N PRO A 280 3.61 -17.12 -15.85
CA PRO A 280 3.36 -17.57 -17.23
C PRO A 280 2.46 -16.58 -17.98
N LYS A 281 2.70 -16.43 -19.28
CA LYS A 281 1.90 -15.61 -20.19
C LYS A 281 1.27 -16.47 -21.29
N GLU A 282 0.11 -16.06 -21.77
CA GLU A 282 -0.60 -16.64 -22.91
C GLU A 282 -1.10 -15.49 -23.78
N HIS A 283 -0.79 -15.49 -25.09
CA HIS A 283 -1.03 -14.35 -25.99
C HIS A 283 -0.46 -13.02 -25.47
N SER A 284 0.72 -13.07 -24.82
CA SER A 284 1.37 -11.93 -24.17
C SER A 284 0.61 -11.32 -22.98
N LEU A 285 -0.49 -11.93 -22.54
CA LEU A 285 -1.26 -11.54 -21.36
C LEU A 285 -0.94 -12.45 -20.17
N PRO A 286 -1.10 -11.99 -18.91
CA PRO A 286 -0.92 -12.84 -17.74
C PRO A 286 -1.86 -14.06 -17.77
N ARG A 287 -1.29 -15.28 -17.63
CA ARG A 287 -2.07 -16.51 -17.57
C ARG A 287 -2.37 -16.88 -16.11
N PHE A 288 -3.50 -16.41 -15.60
CA PHE A 288 -3.96 -16.70 -14.24
C PHE A 288 -4.36 -18.16 -14.03
N ALA A 289 -4.17 -18.65 -12.81
CA ALA A 289 -4.53 -20.01 -12.45
C ALA A 289 -6.05 -20.22 -12.51
N ARG A 290 -6.48 -21.35 -13.10
CA ARG A 290 -7.87 -21.81 -13.08
C ARG A 290 -7.96 -23.05 -12.19
N LEU A 291 -8.50 -22.87 -10.99
CA LEU A 291 -8.70 -23.97 -10.05
C LEU A 291 -9.97 -24.74 -10.41
N LYS A 292 -9.93 -26.08 -10.35
CA LYS A 292 -11.10 -26.94 -10.66
C LYS A 292 -12.29 -26.74 -9.72
N LYS A 293 -12.04 -26.22 -8.50
CA LYS A 293 -13.04 -26.00 -7.44
C LYS A 293 -13.99 -27.20 -7.25
N VAL A 294 -13.43 -28.36 -6.87
CA VAL A 294 -14.19 -29.58 -6.59
C VAL A 294 -14.91 -29.44 -5.25
N LEU A 295 -16.22 -29.68 -5.21
CA LEU A 295 -16.99 -29.67 -3.96
C LEU A 295 -16.65 -30.91 -3.14
N THR A 296 -16.56 -30.77 -1.81
CA THR A 296 -16.27 -31.88 -0.90
C THR A 296 -17.38 -32.93 -0.86
N THR A 297 -18.60 -32.58 -1.30
CA THR A 297 -19.72 -33.53 -1.46
C THR A 297 -19.57 -34.43 -2.68
N ASP A 298 -18.67 -34.08 -3.59
CA ASP A 298 -18.44 -34.79 -4.85
C ASP A 298 -17.18 -35.69 -4.80
N MET A 299 -16.52 -35.75 -3.63
CA MET A 299 -15.39 -36.64 -3.33
C MET A 299 -15.87 -37.85 -2.52
#